data_AF-A0A7X9D8J6-F1
#
_entry.id   AF-A0A7X9D8J6-F1
#
_cell.length_a   1.000
_cell.length_b   1.000
_cell.length_c   1.000
_cell.angle_alpha   90.00
_cell.angle_beta   90.00
_cell.angle_gamma   90.00
#
_symmetry.space_group_name_H-M   'P 1'
#
loop_
_entity.id
_entity.type
_entity.pdbx_description
1 polymer ?
#
loop_
_entity_poly.entity_id
_entity_poly.type
_entity_poly.pdbx_seq_one_letter_code
_entity_poly.pdbx_strand_id
1 'polypeptide(L)'
;MDKNTTIGLLLIGAIIVLFSIYNRPDQEKLAEQRRIRDSLVMVEIEKARAEAEKQVADSAALIQQTRNDVADFFDFVPSEAKSDSLEPFTLPERQFVTLENEKVKLLLDTEGGGIHSVQLKGYLRYNKDSLYLFEGDAGYFNLDLYNRKSVKLSSAEQMFVPIISDDGRSVTMRLKHSGSQYLDFVYTLPENEYMMKFDIRLVGMNNGLHPESLTNFKINWAQKLRRQEKGEAFERRYSRIFYRYHNQGTKKMSESRKDTKEITEPIQWFAFKDQFFTSVVIPDKPFESVILSSTPLVSEDYLKDYKADAWAPIVSDPEKNEHTVGFRFYFGPVHYTTLKAYDKGV
;
A
#
# COMPACT_ATOMS: atom_id res chain seq x y z
N MET A 1 7.52 47.99 65.20
CA MET A 1 8.19 46.78 64.68
C MET A 1 9.29 46.44 65.66
N ASP A 2 9.25 45.25 66.27
CA ASP A 2 10.21 44.86 67.30
C ASP A 2 11.62 44.76 66.72
N LYS A 3 12.60 45.30 67.45
CA LYS A 3 14.02 45.34 67.03
C LYS A 3 14.55 43.93 66.73
N ASN A 4 14.02 42.91 67.40
CA ASN A 4 14.40 41.51 67.23
C ASN A 4 13.88 40.89 65.92
N THR A 5 12.71 41.30 65.44
CA THR A 5 12.14 40.83 64.15
C THR A 5 12.91 41.42 62.96
N THR A 6 13.37 42.65 63.09
CA THR A 6 14.14 43.34 62.03
C THR A 6 15.53 42.71 61.85
N ILE A 7 16.19 42.34 62.96
CA ILE A 7 17.50 41.66 62.95
C ILE A 7 17.38 40.25 62.34
N GLY A 8 16.29 39.53 62.65
CA GLY A 8 16.03 38.20 62.08
C GLY A 8 15.87 38.23 60.56
N LEU A 9 15.13 39.20 60.01
CA LEU A 9 14.94 39.35 58.56
C LEU A 9 16.26 39.69 57.83
N LEU A 10 17.11 40.49 58.46
CA LEU A 10 18.40 40.90 57.91
C LEU A 10 19.39 39.72 57.87
N LEU A 11 19.37 38.86 58.90
CA LEU A 11 20.15 37.62 58.93
C LEU A 11 19.70 36.61 57.86
N ILE A 12 18.39 36.45 57.65
CA ILE A 12 17.87 35.57 56.60
C ILE A 12 18.27 36.09 55.21
N GLY A 13 18.16 37.40 54.98
CA GLY A 13 18.62 38.04 53.75
C GLY A 13 20.12 37.80 53.49
N ALA A 14 20.95 37.94 54.52
CA ALA A 14 22.39 37.70 54.41
C ALA A 14 22.70 36.22 54.08
N ILE A 15 21.98 35.27 54.67
CA ILE A 15 22.16 33.84 54.41
C ILE A 15 21.76 33.48 52.97
N ILE A 16 20.66 34.02 52.46
CA ILE A 16 20.21 33.76 51.08
C ILE A 16 21.21 34.30 50.06
N VAL A 17 21.78 35.49 50.30
CA VAL A 17 22.80 36.08 49.42
C VAL A 17 24.09 35.26 49.47
N LEU A 18 24.53 34.85 50.66
CA LEU A 18 25.70 33.97 50.81
C LEU A 18 25.49 32.61 50.12
N PHE A 19 24.30 32.02 50.25
CA PHE A 19 23.96 30.74 49.61
C PHE A 19 23.86 30.86 48.08
N SER A 20 23.36 31.99 47.56
CA SER A 20 23.30 32.26 46.12
C SER A 20 24.68 32.47 45.50
N ILE A 21 25.63 33.06 46.23
CA ILE A 21 27.01 33.22 45.77
C ILE A 21 27.75 31.87 45.82
N TYR A 22 27.49 31.06 46.85
CA TYR A 22 28.09 29.73 46.98
C TYR A 22 27.61 28.73 45.92
N ASN A 23 26.33 28.80 45.51
CA ASN A 23 25.74 27.89 44.51
C ASN A 23 25.75 28.41 43.07
N ARG A 24 26.56 29.43 42.75
CA ARG A 24 26.69 29.92 41.37
C ARG A 24 27.35 28.83 40.52
N PRO A 25 26.70 28.33 39.44
CA PRO A 25 27.29 27.28 38.62
C PRO A 25 28.53 27.81 37.88
N ASP A 26 29.57 27.00 37.87
CA ASP A 26 30.89 27.26 37.29
C ASP A 26 30.76 27.51 35.76
N GLN A 27 30.98 28.75 35.31
CA GLN A 27 30.67 29.15 33.92
C GLN A 27 31.54 28.43 32.86
N GLU A 28 32.72 27.96 33.24
CA GLU A 28 33.61 27.21 32.34
C GLU A 28 33.02 25.85 31.95
N LYS A 29 32.44 25.13 32.91
CA LYS A 29 31.80 23.81 32.66
C LYS A 29 30.55 23.94 31.79
N LEU A 30 29.81 25.04 31.91
CA LEU A 30 28.66 25.35 31.05
C LEU A 30 29.11 25.68 29.61
N ALA A 31 30.25 26.34 29.43
CA ALA A 31 30.80 26.63 28.10
C ALA A 31 31.33 25.37 27.42
N GLU A 32 31.98 24.47 28.17
CA GLU A 32 32.50 23.20 27.65
C GLU A 32 31.36 22.23 27.26
N GLN A 33 30.30 22.14 28.08
CA GLN A 33 29.09 21.39 27.74
C GLN A 33 28.39 21.93 26.48
N ARG A 34 28.38 23.25 26.27
CA ARG A 34 27.86 23.86 25.04
C ARG A 34 28.71 23.45 23.82
N ARG A 35 30.04 23.50 23.92
CA ARG A 35 30.94 23.07 22.83
C ARG A 35 30.77 21.60 22.46
N ILE A 36 30.58 20.72 23.44
CA ILE A 36 30.32 19.29 23.21
C ILE A 36 28.95 19.07 22.56
N ARG A 37 27.93 19.84 22.95
CA ARG A 37 26.60 19.77 22.35
C ARG A 37 26.59 20.28 20.90
N ASP A 38 27.30 21.38 20.64
CA ASP A 38 27.40 21.98 19.32
C ASP A 38 28.17 21.06 18.34
N SER A 39 29.19 20.34 18.82
CA SER A 39 29.90 19.36 18.00
C SER A 39 29.07 18.10 17.70
N LEU A 40 28.24 17.65 18.65
CA LEU A 40 27.30 16.54 18.43
C LEU A 40 26.25 16.87 17.37
N VAL A 41 25.71 18.09 17.39
CA VAL A 41 24.73 18.56 16.40
C VAL A 41 25.34 18.62 15.00
N MET A 42 26.59 19.06 14.86
CA MET A 42 27.26 19.09 13.55
C MET A 42 27.48 17.68 12.97
N VAL A 43 27.87 16.71 13.80
CA VAL A 43 28.02 15.31 13.37
C VAL A 43 26.67 14.69 13.01
N GLU A 44 25.60 15.04 13.72
CA GLU A 44 24.24 14.57 13.43
C GLU A 44 23.70 15.16 12.12
N ILE A 45 23.97 16.44 11.84
CA ILE A 45 23.67 17.08 10.55
C ILE A 45 24.46 16.44 9.40
N GLU A 46 25.74 16.14 9.61
CA GLU A 46 26.59 15.51 8.59
C GLU A 46 26.17 14.05 8.33
N LYS A 47 25.79 13.30 9.37
CA LYS A 47 25.19 11.97 9.21
C LYS A 47 23.84 12.02 8.51
N ALA A 48 22.95 12.93 8.88
CA ALA A 48 21.66 13.10 8.21
C ALA A 48 21.83 13.49 6.73
N ARG A 49 22.84 14.30 6.42
CA ARG A 49 23.19 14.66 5.04
C ARG A 49 23.77 13.47 4.27
N ALA A 50 24.67 12.68 4.86
CA ALA A 50 25.22 11.48 4.23
C ALA A 50 24.16 10.39 4.02
N GLU A 51 23.19 10.26 4.94
CA GLU A 51 22.04 9.36 4.79
C GLU A 51 21.09 9.85 3.69
N ALA A 52 20.82 11.16 3.59
CA ALA A 52 20.05 11.74 2.50
C ALA A 52 20.75 11.56 1.13
N GLU A 53 22.07 11.75 1.06
CA GLU A 53 22.86 11.55 -0.16
C GLU A 53 22.88 10.06 -0.59
N LYS A 54 22.93 9.12 0.37
CA LYS A 54 22.76 7.69 0.09
C LYS A 54 21.34 7.35 -0.40
N GLN A 55 20.30 7.90 0.22
CA GLN A 55 18.92 7.69 -0.24
C GLN A 55 18.70 8.20 -1.67
N VAL A 56 19.30 9.34 -2.03
CA VAL A 56 19.25 9.88 -3.41
C VAL A 56 20.02 8.99 -4.39
N ALA A 57 21.20 8.48 -4.01
CA ALA A 57 21.99 7.59 -4.85
C ALA A 57 21.31 6.21 -5.06
N ASP A 58 20.76 5.64 -3.99
CA ASP A 58 20.01 4.37 -4.04
C ASP A 58 18.73 4.54 -4.87
N SER A 59 18.04 5.67 -4.73
CA SER A 59 16.88 6.01 -5.57
C SER A 59 17.28 6.14 -7.05
N ALA A 60 18.39 6.80 -7.36
CA ALA A 60 18.87 6.95 -8.73
C ALA A 60 19.28 5.62 -9.37
N ALA A 61 19.91 4.72 -8.60
CA ALA A 61 20.25 3.38 -9.06
C ALA A 61 19.01 2.50 -9.31
N LEU A 62 18.02 2.56 -8.42
CA LEU A 62 16.73 1.86 -8.56
C LEU A 62 15.97 2.35 -9.80
N ILE A 63 15.92 3.68 -9.99
CA ILE A 63 15.33 4.33 -11.18
C ILE A 63 15.98 3.80 -12.47
N GLN A 64 17.32 3.70 -12.51
CA GLN A 64 18.03 3.23 -13.69
C GLN A 64 17.81 1.74 -13.97
N GLN A 65 17.71 0.91 -12.92
CA GLN A 65 17.38 -0.51 -13.05
C GLN A 65 15.94 -0.70 -13.57
N THR A 66 14.95 -0.06 -12.95
CA THR A 66 13.55 -0.11 -13.40
C THR A 66 13.39 0.35 -14.85
N ARG A 67 14.13 1.40 -15.26
CA ARG A 67 14.15 1.85 -16.67
C ARG A 67 14.63 0.74 -17.62
N ASN A 68 15.70 0.05 -17.26
CA ASN A 68 16.28 -1.00 -18.10
C ASN A 68 15.35 -2.20 -18.17
N ASP A 69 14.73 -2.62 -17.06
CA ASP A 69 13.78 -3.74 -17.05
C ASP A 69 12.56 -3.48 -17.93
N VAL A 70 12.01 -2.26 -17.89
CA VAL A 70 10.91 -1.83 -18.78
C VAL A 70 11.37 -1.83 -20.24
N ALA A 71 12.51 -1.21 -20.54
CA ALA A 71 13.03 -1.13 -21.90
C ALA A 71 13.31 -2.52 -22.49
N ASP A 72 14.03 -3.37 -21.77
CA ASP A 72 14.38 -4.74 -22.17
C ASP A 72 13.14 -5.63 -22.34
N PHE A 73 12.11 -5.42 -21.51
CA PHE A 73 10.83 -6.11 -21.65
C PHE A 73 10.11 -5.73 -22.96
N PHE A 74 10.17 -4.45 -23.37
CA PHE A 74 9.46 -3.93 -24.54
C PHE A 74 10.27 -3.93 -25.86
N ASP A 75 11.57 -4.22 -25.83
CA ASP A 75 12.50 -4.28 -26.97
C ASP A 75 12.29 -5.51 -27.92
N PHE A 76 11.03 -5.91 -28.14
CA PHE A 76 10.66 -7.05 -28.99
C PHE A 76 10.17 -6.64 -30.40
N VAL A 77 9.86 -5.36 -30.64
CA VAL A 77 9.43 -4.87 -31.97
C VAL A 77 10.64 -4.27 -32.70
N PRO A 78 11.02 -4.78 -33.88
CA PRO A 78 11.84 -3.99 -34.80
C PRO A 78 10.95 -2.85 -35.30
N SER A 79 10.99 -1.71 -34.61
CA SER A 79 10.25 -0.53 -35.02
C SER A 79 10.94 0.08 -36.24
N GLU A 80 10.35 -0.10 -37.43
CA GLU A 80 10.64 0.72 -38.61
C GLU A 80 10.15 2.17 -38.43
N ALA A 81 9.41 2.48 -37.37
CA ALA A 81 9.24 3.85 -36.94
C ALA A 81 10.50 4.27 -36.17
N LYS A 82 11.37 5.02 -36.84
CA LYS A 82 12.33 5.91 -36.19
C LYS A 82 11.61 6.60 -35.03
N SER A 83 12.13 6.37 -33.83
CA SER A 83 11.83 7.09 -32.61
C SER A 83 12.19 8.57 -32.79
N ASP A 84 11.33 9.30 -33.50
CA ASP A 84 11.37 10.75 -33.54
C ASP A 84 10.66 11.24 -32.27
N SER A 85 11.40 11.94 -31.41
CA SER A 85 11.08 12.35 -30.03
C SER A 85 11.15 11.26 -28.94
N LEU A 86 12.38 10.86 -28.59
CA LEU A 86 12.68 10.61 -27.18
C LEU A 86 12.60 11.96 -26.45
N GLU A 87 11.38 12.41 -26.11
CA GLU A 87 11.26 13.37 -25.02
C GLU A 87 12.00 12.78 -23.81
N PRO A 88 12.78 13.59 -23.07
CA PRO A 88 13.44 13.10 -21.87
C PRO A 88 12.37 12.62 -20.88
N PHE A 89 12.09 11.32 -20.89
CA PHE A 89 11.22 10.66 -19.92
C PHE A 89 11.97 10.63 -18.59
N THR A 90 11.82 11.69 -17.80
CA THR A 90 12.12 11.67 -16.38
C THR A 90 11.15 10.69 -15.75
N LEU A 91 11.67 9.59 -15.20
CA LEU A 91 10.85 8.67 -14.42
C LEU A 91 10.20 9.45 -13.29
N PRO A 92 8.86 9.33 -13.09
CA PRO A 92 8.18 10.06 -12.04
C PRO A 92 8.74 9.65 -10.68
N GLU A 93 9.00 10.61 -9.80
CA GLU A 93 9.33 10.34 -8.40
C GLU A 93 8.17 9.60 -7.73
N ARG A 94 8.47 8.81 -6.70
CA ARG A 94 7.43 8.13 -5.92
C ARG A 94 6.53 9.14 -5.24
N GLN A 95 5.24 9.01 -5.50
CA GLN A 95 4.18 9.88 -5.02
C GLN A 95 3.00 9.06 -4.51
N PHE A 96 2.24 9.67 -3.61
CA PHE A 96 1.01 9.10 -3.09
C PHE A 96 -0.19 9.90 -3.59
N VAL A 97 -1.19 9.22 -4.13
CA VAL A 97 -2.42 9.84 -4.64
C VAL A 97 -3.59 9.40 -3.79
N THR A 98 -4.36 10.35 -3.27
CA THR A 98 -5.55 10.05 -2.46
C THR A 98 -6.77 9.88 -3.37
N LEU A 99 -7.51 8.78 -3.17
CA LEU A 99 -8.84 8.55 -3.74
C LEU A 99 -9.80 8.30 -2.58
N GLU A 100 -10.78 9.17 -2.36
CA GLU A 100 -11.69 9.05 -1.21
C GLU A 100 -13.14 9.40 -1.54
N ASN A 101 -14.05 8.85 -0.74
CA ASN A 101 -15.49 9.11 -0.81
C ASN A 101 -16.07 9.28 0.61
N GLU A 102 -17.39 9.16 0.81
CA GLU A 102 -18.00 9.28 2.14
C GLU A 102 -17.59 8.16 3.13
N LYS A 103 -17.23 6.97 2.63
CA LYS A 103 -17.08 5.72 3.41
C LYS A 103 -15.65 5.22 3.52
N VAL A 104 -14.83 5.46 2.52
CA VAL A 104 -13.49 4.89 2.36
C VAL A 104 -12.53 5.97 1.87
N LYS A 105 -11.30 5.93 2.36
CA LYS A 105 -10.17 6.71 1.85
C LYS A 105 -9.04 5.75 1.50
N LEU A 106 -8.64 5.77 0.23
CA LEU A 106 -7.51 5.01 -0.28
C LEU A 106 -6.32 5.95 -0.51
N LEU A 107 -5.14 5.47 -0.17
CA LEU A 107 -3.89 6.06 -0.62
C LEU A 107 -3.30 5.12 -1.67
N LEU A 108 -3.09 5.60 -2.88
CA LEU A 108 -2.50 4.85 -3.99
C LEU A 108 -1.03 5.22 -4.11
N ASP A 109 -0.18 4.22 -4.39
CA ASP A 109 1.26 4.39 -4.55
C ASP A 109 1.61 4.37 -6.03
N THR A 110 2.37 5.36 -6.50
CA THR A 110 2.90 5.32 -7.87
C THR A 110 3.95 4.23 -8.03
N GLU A 111 4.66 3.84 -6.96
CA GLU A 111 5.49 2.64 -6.98
C GLU A 111 4.57 1.42 -6.91
N GLY A 112 4.64 0.55 -7.90
CA GLY A 112 3.76 -0.60 -8.01
C GLY A 112 2.37 -0.31 -8.58
N GLY A 113 1.95 0.96 -8.60
CA GLY A 113 0.63 1.40 -9.05
C GLY A 113 -0.52 0.93 -8.15
N GLY A 114 -0.20 0.37 -6.97
CA GLY A 114 -1.12 -0.34 -6.09
C GLY A 114 -1.75 0.51 -4.98
N ILE A 115 -2.54 -0.13 -4.12
CA ILE A 115 -3.13 0.50 -2.95
C ILE A 115 -2.15 0.42 -1.79
N HIS A 116 -1.70 1.58 -1.30
CA HIS A 116 -0.82 1.70 -0.13
C HIS A 116 -1.58 1.57 1.19
N SER A 117 -2.77 2.17 1.28
CA SER A 117 -3.59 2.08 2.48
C SER A 117 -5.08 2.20 2.18
N VAL A 118 -5.89 1.59 3.05
CA VAL A 118 -7.36 1.68 3.00
C VAL A 118 -7.89 2.00 4.39
N GLN A 119 -8.40 3.22 4.55
CA GLN A 119 -9.07 3.69 5.76
C GLN A 119 -10.58 3.58 5.62
N LEU A 120 -11.28 3.05 6.63
CA LEU A 120 -12.74 3.08 6.70
C LEU A 120 -13.19 4.29 7.53
N LYS A 121 -13.87 5.23 6.88
CA LYS A 121 -14.40 6.46 7.50
C LYS A 121 -15.59 6.12 8.40
N GLY A 122 -15.68 6.82 9.53
CA GLY A 122 -16.74 6.59 10.52
C GLY A 122 -16.51 5.41 11.46
N TYR A 123 -15.37 4.71 11.35
CA TYR A 123 -14.96 3.66 12.28
C TYR A 123 -13.66 4.02 12.97
N LEU A 124 -13.52 3.57 14.21
CA LEU A 124 -12.32 3.73 15.02
C LEU A 124 -11.84 2.37 15.51
N ARG A 125 -10.54 2.26 15.71
CA ARG A 125 -9.92 1.13 16.42
C ARG A 125 -10.24 1.18 17.90
N TYR A 126 -9.95 0.09 18.61
CA TYR A 126 -10.13 -0.01 20.06
C TYR A 126 -9.42 1.10 20.87
N ASN A 127 -8.35 1.67 20.32
CA ASN A 127 -7.58 2.76 20.93
C ASN A 127 -8.08 4.17 20.52
N LYS A 128 -9.23 4.26 19.84
CA LYS A 128 -9.83 5.49 19.29
C LYS A 128 -9.06 6.12 18.13
N ASP A 129 -8.09 5.40 17.56
CA ASP A 129 -7.40 5.81 16.33
C ASP A 129 -8.24 5.46 15.08
N SER A 130 -7.85 5.99 13.93
CA SER A 130 -8.45 5.68 12.64
C SER A 130 -8.38 4.18 12.32
N LEU A 131 -9.45 3.65 11.71
CA LEU A 131 -9.51 2.26 11.29
C LEU A 131 -8.96 2.09 9.86
N TYR A 132 -7.82 1.39 9.75
CA TYR A 132 -7.22 0.99 8.48
C TYR A 132 -7.28 -0.52 8.31
N LEU A 133 -7.79 -1.01 7.17
CA LEU A 133 -7.77 -2.45 6.86
C LEU A 133 -6.34 -2.96 6.67
N PHE A 134 -5.49 -2.12 6.07
CA PHE A 134 -4.05 -2.27 5.94
C PHE A 134 -3.44 -0.90 5.59
N GLU A 135 -2.14 -0.77 5.78
CA GLU A 135 -1.37 0.45 5.54
C GLU A 135 0.11 0.10 5.33
N GLY A 136 0.78 0.79 4.42
CA GLY A 136 2.20 0.58 4.17
C GLY A 136 2.51 -0.80 3.60
N ASP A 137 3.55 -1.44 4.15
CA ASP A 137 4.01 -2.78 3.77
C ASP A 137 3.05 -3.91 4.17
N ALA A 138 1.93 -3.58 4.83
CA ALA A 138 0.87 -4.51 5.17
C ALA A 138 -0.07 -4.80 3.98
N GLY A 139 0.00 -4.04 2.89
CA GLY A 139 -0.69 -4.32 1.63
C GLY A 139 0.30 -4.57 0.51
N TYR A 140 0.00 -5.53 -0.37
CA TYR A 140 0.83 -5.80 -1.54
C TYR A 140 -0.05 -6.23 -2.71
N PHE A 141 0.21 -5.63 -3.87
CA PHE A 141 -0.39 -6.01 -5.14
C PHE A 141 0.72 -6.13 -6.18
N ASN A 142 0.66 -7.17 -7.00
CA ASN A 142 1.54 -7.33 -8.14
C ASN A 142 0.84 -8.02 -9.31
N LEU A 143 1.19 -7.59 -10.52
CA LEU A 143 0.85 -8.24 -11.77
C LEU A 143 2.16 -8.69 -12.44
N ASP A 144 2.26 -9.99 -12.69
CA ASP A 144 3.38 -10.57 -13.46
C ASP A 144 3.00 -10.65 -14.95
N LEU A 145 3.82 -10.04 -15.82
CA LEU A 145 3.75 -10.20 -17.27
C LEU A 145 5.06 -10.78 -17.80
N TYR A 146 4.97 -11.56 -18.87
CA TYR A 146 6.14 -12.13 -19.55
C TYR A 146 6.10 -11.74 -21.03
N ASN A 147 7.24 -11.33 -21.58
CA ASN A 147 7.38 -11.12 -23.01
C ASN A 147 7.73 -12.44 -23.72
N ARG A 148 7.77 -12.42 -25.06
CA ARG A 148 8.11 -13.61 -25.87
C ARG A 148 9.54 -14.13 -25.67
N LYS A 149 10.44 -13.32 -25.09
CA LYS A 149 11.81 -13.72 -24.72
C LYS A 149 11.88 -14.24 -23.27
N SER A 150 10.73 -14.45 -22.62
CA SER A 150 10.60 -14.86 -21.22
C SER A 150 11.19 -13.87 -20.21
N VAL A 151 11.35 -12.61 -20.59
CA VAL A 151 11.67 -11.53 -19.64
C VAL A 151 10.40 -11.22 -18.84
N LYS A 152 10.56 -11.14 -17.52
CA LYS A 152 9.48 -10.85 -16.58
C LYS A 152 9.37 -9.34 -16.35
N LEU A 153 8.15 -8.81 -16.37
CA LEU A 153 7.79 -7.51 -15.84
C LEU A 153 6.93 -7.71 -14.58
N SER A 154 7.41 -7.21 -13.46
CA SER A 154 6.73 -7.21 -12.15
C SER A 154 6.17 -5.83 -11.91
N SER A 155 4.84 -5.65 -11.89
CA SER A 155 4.25 -4.32 -11.75
C SER A 155 4.67 -3.64 -10.45
N ALA A 156 4.87 -4.41 -9.37
CA ALA A 156 5.27 -3.91 -8.05
C ALA A 156 6.62 -3.18 -8.04
N GLU A 157 7.47 -3.42 -9.04
CA GLU A 157 8.81 -2.83 -9.18
C GLU A 157 8.81 -1.64 -10.17
N GLN A 158 7.64 -1.23 -10.66
CA GLN A 158 7.50 -0.20 -11.69
C GLN A 158 6.98 1.11 -11.13
N MET A 159 7.35 2.20 -11.81
CA MET A 159 6.86 3.55 -11.52
C MET A 159 5.73 3.93 -12.47
N PHE A 160 4.54 4.15 -11.91
CA PHE A 160 3.34 4.56 -12.63
C PHE A 160 3.15 6.08 -12.59
N VAL A 161 2.55 6.64 -13.64
CA VAL A 161 2.10 8.03 -13.68
C VAL A 161 0.61 8.08 -13.33
N PRO A 162 0.19 8.83 -12.31
CA PRO A 162 -1.22 8.96 -11.96
C PRO A 162 -1.95 9.94 -12.89
N ILE A 163 -3.16 9.58 -13.30
CA ILE A 163 -4.08 10.41 -14.08
C ILE A 163 -5.41 10.43 -13.34
N ILE A 164 -5.76 11.59 -12.78
CA ILE A 164 -6.99 11.76 -11.99
C ILE A 164 -8.12 12.20 -12.93
N SER A 165 -9.31 11.62 -12.79
CA SER A 165 -10.49 12.03 -13.56
C SER A 165 -10.97 13.43 -13.16
N ASP A 166 -11.63 14.13 -14.10
CA ASP A 166 -12.15 15.49 -13.86
C ASP A 166 -13.13 15.56 -12.67
N ASP A 167 -13.88 14.49 -12.43
CA ASP A 167 -14.81 14.37 -11.31
C ASP A 167 -14.16 13.88 -10.00
N GLY A 168 -12.85 13.57 -10.01
CA GLY A 168 -12.09 13.07 -8.87
C GLY A 168 -12.51 11.68 -8.37
N ARG A 169 -13.42 10.98 -9.07
CA ARG A 169 -13.94 9.66 -8.66
C ARG A 169 -13.12 8.49 -9.18
N SER A 170 -12.16 8.76 -10.07
CA SER A 170 -11.27 7.75 -10.61
C SER A 170 -9.82 8.21 -10.66
N VAL A 171 -8.91 7.27 -10.46
CA VAL A 171 -7.48 7.46 -10.66
C VAL A 171 -6.97 6.32 -11.53
N THR A 172 -6.32 6.66 -12.63
CA THR A 172 -5.62 5.71 -13.48
C THR A 172 -4.14 5.80 -13.18
N MET A 173 -3.55 4.73 -12.66
CA MET A 173 -2.10 4.56 -12.60
C MET A 173 -1.64 3.99 -13.94
N ARG A 174 -0.89 4.75 -14.72
CA ARG A 174 -0.41 4.36 -16.05
C ARG A 174 1.09 4.06 -16.06
N LEU A 175 1.46 2.83 -16.39
CA LEU A 175 2.81 2.46 -16.78
C LEU A 175 2.94 2.59 -18.29
N LYS A 176 3.58 3.67 -18.74
CA LYS A 176 3.71 4.02 -20.16
C LYS A 176 4.99 3.43 -20.74
N HIS A 177 4.89 2.71 -21.85
CA HIS A 177 6.04 2.39 -22.71
C HIS A 177 6.13 3.37 -23.89
N SER A 178 5.02 3.58 -24.60
CA SER A 178 4.91 4.55 -25.70
C SER A 178 3.54 5.22 -25.70
N GLY A 179 3.27 6.12 -26.63
CA GLY A 179 1.94 6.78 -26.75
C GLY A 179 0.79 5.79 -27.00
N SER A 180 1.08 4.63 -27.60
CA SER A 180 0.10 3.61 -27.96
C SER A 180 0.26 2.30 -27.20
N GLN A 181 1.25 2.20 -26.29
CA GLN A 181 1.54 0.99 -25.53
C GLN A 181 1.68 1.32 -24.04
N TYR A 182 0.76 0.82 -23.23
CA TYR A 182 0.74 1.07 -21.79
C TYR A 182 -0.06 0.02 -21.03
N LEU A 183 0.21 -0.05 -19.72
CA LEU A 183 -0.57 -0.78 -18.72
C LEU A 183 -1.23 0.21 -17.78
N ASP A 184 -2.56 0.17 -17.69
CA ASP A 184 -3.37 1.00 -16.81
C ASP A 184 -3.98 0.18 -15.68
N PHE A 185 -3.85 0.69 -14.47
CA PHE A 185 -4.58 0.29 -13.28
C PHE A 185 -5.60 1.38 -12.96
N VAL A 186 -6.87 1.11 -13.25
CA VAL A 186 -7.96 2.09 -13.16
C VAL A 186 -8.76 1.83 -11.90
N TYR A 187 -8.63 2.74 -10.93
CA TYR A 187 -9.40 2.74 -9.69
C TYR A 187 -10.60 3.66 -9.85
N THR A 188 -11.82 3.18 -9.57
CA THR A 188 -13.03 4.00 -9.58
C THR A 188 -13.83 3.79 -8.31
N LEU A 189 -14.05 4.86 -7.56
CA LEU A 189 -14.71 4.85 -6.26
C LEU A 189 -16.01 5.67 -6.33
N PRO A 190 -17.19 5.02 -6.30
CA PRO A 190 -18.47 5.73 -6.25
C PRO A 190 -18.61 6.55 -4.95
N GLU A 191 -19.45 7.59 -4.96
CA GLU A 191 -19.49 8.62 -3.90
C GLU A 191 -19.85 8.11 -2.48
N ASN A 192 -20.72 7.11 -2.38
CA ASN A 192 -21.23 6.63 -1.08
C ASN A 192 -21.23 5.09 -0.97
N GLU A 193 -20.13 4.48 -1.37
CA GLU A 193 -20.04 3.01 -1.46
C GLU A 193 -18.77 2.47 -0.79
N TYR A 194 -18.85 1.25 -0.27
CA TYR A 194 -17.67 0.49 0.17
C TYR A 194 -17.04 -0.33 -0.97
N MET A 195 -17.73 -0.41 -2.11
CA MET A 195 -17.31 -1.16 -3.29
C MET A 195 -16.58 -0.23 -4.27
N MET A 196 -15.34 -0.56 -4.58
CA MET A 196 -14.51 0.11 -5.58
C MET A 196 -14.38 -0.77 -6.81
N LYS A 197 -14.47 -0.19 -8.02
CA LYS A 197 -14.11 -0.88 -9.26
C LYS A 197 -12.60 -0.74 -9.48
N PHE A 198 -11.97 -1.84 -9.87
CA PHE A 198 -10.57 -1.88 -10.26
C PHE A 198 -10.45 -2.60 -11.60
N ASP A 199 -9.96 -1.91 -12.63
CA ASP A 199 -9.74 -2.52 -13.94
C ASP A 199 -8.25 -2.47 -14.30
N ILE A 200 -7.74 -3.59 -14.80
CA ILE A 200 -6.43 -3.68 -15.42
C ILE A 200 -6.64 -3.62 -16.93
N ARG A 201 -5.98 -2.69 -17.61
CA ARG A 201 -6.06 -2.54 -19.07
C ARG A 201 -4.67 -2.53 -19.66
N LEU A 202 -4.42 -3.44 -20.58
CA LEU A 202 -3.17 -3.55 -21.31
C LEU A 202 -3.47 -3.19 -22.76
N VAL A 203 -2.89 -2.08 -23.24
CA VAL A 203 -3.17 -1.54 -24.58
C VAL A 203 -1.92 -1.62 -25.43
N GLY A 204 -2.04 -2.08 -26.68
CA GLY A 204 -0.98 -1.99 -27.67
C GLY A 204 0.11 -3.07 -27.61
N MET A 205 0.00 -4.06 -26.71
CA MET A 205 1.11 -4.95 -26.34
C MET A 205 0.96 -6.41 -26.83
N ASN A 206 -0.07 -6.72 -27.61
CA ASN A 206 -0.43 -8.08 -28.03
C ASN A 206 0.70 -8.84 -28.73
N ASN A 207 1.53 -8.15 -29.52
CA ASN A 207 2.58 -8.79 -30.30
C ASN A 207 3.85 -9.11 -29.49
N GLY A 208 3.97 -8.59 -28.27
CA GLY A 208 5.17 -8.73 -27.45
C GLY A 208 5.07 -9.64 -26.26
N LEU A 209 3.86 -9.82 -25.79
CA LEU A 209 3.63 -10.68 -24.66
C LEU A 209 3.70 -12.15 -25.05
N HIS A 210 4.17 -12.94 -24.10
CA HIS A 210 4.06 -14.38 -24.14
C HIS A 210 2.56 -14.76 -24.17
N PRO A 211 2.13 -15.78 -24.96
CA PRO A 211 0.73 -16.18 -25.04
C PRO A 211 0.06 -16.48 -23.69
N GLU A 212 0.82 -16.95 -22.71
CA GLU A 212 0.34 -17.19 -21.35
C GLU A 212 -0.13 -15.89 -20.67
N SER A 213 0.64 -14.81 -20.80
CA SER A 213 0.29 -13.47 -20.29
C SER A 213 -0.85 -12.81 -21.05
N LEU A 214 -1.31 -13.40 -22.16
CA LEU A 214 -2.48 -12.97 -22.94
C LEU A 214 -3.71 -13.85 -22.71
N THR A 215 -3.56 -14.96 -21.98
CA THR A 215 -4.68 -15.82 -21.57
C THR A 215 -5.19 -15.42 -20.19
N ASN A 216 -4.29 -15.35 -19.23
CA ASN A 216 -4.60 -15.06 -17.83
C ASN A 216 -3.63 -14.04 -17.25
N PHE A 217 -4.15 -13.08 -16.50
CA PHE A 217 -3.33 -12.26 -15.62
C PHE A 217 -3.14 -12.97 -14.30
N LYS A 218 -1.86 -13.22 -13.95
CA LYS A 218 -1.46 -13.72 -12.64
C LYS A 218 -1.34 -12.53 -11.69
N ILE A 219 -2.25 -12.47 -10.73
CA ILE A 219 -2.36 -11.38 -9.76
C ILE A 219 -1.96 -11.92 -8.39
N ASN A 220 -1.01 -11.24 -7.76
CA ASN A 220 -0.64 -11.49 -6.39
C ASN A 220 -1.25 -10.40 -5.52
N TRP A 221 -2.08 -10.79 -4.56
CA TRP A 221 -2.61 -9.91 -3.53
C TRP A 221 -2.22 -10.45 -2.16
N ALA A 222 -1.62 -9.60 -1.33
CA ALA A 222 -1.34 -9.93 0.06
C ALA A 222 -1.77 -8.81 1.00
N GLN A 223 -2.22 -9.20 2.19
CA GLN A 223 -2.64 -8.28 3.22
C GLN A 223 -2.29 -8.85 4.61
N LYS A 224 -1.56 -8.08 5.41
CA LYS A 224 -1.46 -8.34 6.85
C LYS A 224 -2.72 -7.81 7.52
N LEU A 225 -3.41 -8.66 8.26
CA LEU A 225 -4.60 -8.32 9.02
C LEU A 225 -4.20 -7.54 10.26
N ARG A 226 -4.42 -6.22 10.23
CA ARG A 226 -4.17 -5.34 11.38
C ARG A 226 -5.15 -5.63 12.50
N ARG A 227 -4.68 -5.64 13.74
CA ARG A 227 -5.51 -5.76 14.93
C ARG A 227 -6.37 -4.52 15.09
N GLN A 228 -7.67 -4.67 15.15
CA GLN A 228 -8.65 -3.59 15.31
C GLN A 228 -9.29 -3.58 16.69
N GLU A 229 -9.34 -4.73 17.36
CA GLU A 229 -10.09 -4.93 18.60
C GLU A 229 -9.19 -5.11 19.83
N LYS A 230 -9.74 -4.74 21.00
CA LYS A 230 -9.05 -4.95 22.27
C LYS A 230 -8.88 -6.45 22.55
N GLY A 231 -9.89 -7.25 22.19
CA GLY A 231 -9.94 -8.70 22.42
C GLY A 231 -9.27 -9.52 21.33
N GLU A 232 -7.94 -9.53 21.30
CA GLU A 232 -7.13 -10.22 20.27
C GLU A 232 -7.53 -11.69 20.06
N ALA A 233 -7.78 -12.44 21.15
CA ALA A 233 -8.12 -13.85 21.07
C ALA A 233 -9.45 -14.11 20.31
N PHE A 234 -10.44 -13.23 20.50
CA PHE A 234 -11.70 -13.31 19.77
C PHE A 234 -11.52 -12.86 18.32
N GLU A 235 -10.78 -11.78 18.12
CA GLU A 235 -10.50 -11.24 16.79
C GLU A 235 -9.82 -12.28 15.91
N ARG A 236 -8.77 -12.94 16.42
CA ARG A 236 -8.08 -14.05 15.75
C ARG A 236 -9.00 -15.21 15.40
N ARG A 237 -9.94 -15.57 16.30
CA ARG A 237 -10.89 -16.68 16.12
C ARG A 237 -11.90 -16.38 15.01
N TYR A 238 -12.36 -15.14 14.89
CA TYR A 238 -13.37 -14.75 13.91
C TYR A 238 -12.77 -14.24 12.57
N SER A 239 -11.46 -14.05 12.53
CA SER A 239 -10.69 -13.75 11.32
C SER A 239 -10.35 -15.03 10.57
N ARG A 240 -10.65 -15.10 9.27
CA ARG A 240 -10.21 -16.20 8.39
C ARG A 240 -10.47 -15.84 6.92
N ILE A 241 -9.84 -16.56 6.00
CA ILE A 241 -10.14 -16.44 4.58
C ILE A 241 -11.44 -17.18 4.24
N PHE A 242 -12.32 -16.53 3.50
CA PHE A 242 -13.50 -17.13 2.87
C PHE A 242 -13.35 -17.10 1.37
N TYR A 243 -13.95 -18.06 0.67
CA TYR A 243 -14.01 -18.07 -0.79
C TYR A 243 -15.27 -18.78 -1.26
N ARG A 244 -15.74 -18.45 -2.46
CA ARG A 244 -16.95 -19.02 -3.04
C ARG A 244 -16.66 -19.54 -4.45
N TYR A 245 -16.99 -20.82 -4.69
CA TYR A 245 -16.93 -21.39 -6.02
C TYR A 245 -18.00 -20.82 -6.93
N HIS A 246 -17.72 -20.77 -8.22
CA HIS A 246 -18.73 -20.52 -9.23
C HIS A 246 -19.79 -21.62 -9.19
N ASN A 247 -21.05 -21.24 -8.96
CA ASN A 247 -22.22 -22.14 -8.86
C ASN A 247 -22.26 -23.07 -7.63
N GLN A 248 -21.42 -22.87 -6.61
CA GLN A 248 -21.54 -23.60 -5.34
C GLN A 248 -21.56 -22.64 -4.13
N GLY A 249 -21.62 -23.22 -2.93
CA GLY A 249 -21.63 -22.47 -1.67
C GLY A 249 -20.27 -21.93 -1.24
N THR A 250 -20.28 -21.04 -0.26
CA THR A 250 -19.09 -20.47 0.37
C THR A 250 -18.34 -21.51 1.22
N LYS A 251 -17.02 -21.50 1.14
CA LYS A 251 -16.10 -22.27 2.00
C LYS A 251 -15.24 -21.32 2.84
N LYS A 252 -14.58 -21.87 3.85
CA LYS A 252 -13.71 -21.17 4.79
C LYS A 252 -12.40 -21.93 4.97
N MET A 253 -11.30 -21.20 5.12
CA MET A 253 -10.00 -21.76 5.52
C MET A 253 -9.88 -21.86 7.04
N SER A 254 -8.78 -22.44 7.51
CA SER A 254 -8.52 -22.55 8.95
C SER A 254 -8.50 -21.17 9.65
N GLU A 255 -9.01 -21.14 10.88
CA GLU A 255 -8.97 -19.96 11.73
C GLU A 255 -7.70 -19.89 12.60
N SER A 256 -6.96 -20.97 12.80
CA SER A 256 -5.95 -21.05 13.86
C SER A 256 -4.55 -21.47 13.41
N ARG A 257 -4.43 -22.24 12.33
CA ARG A 257 -3.14 -22.75 11.85
C ARG A 257 -2.75 -22.13 10.52
N LYS A 258 -1.45 -22.22 10.20
CA LYS A 258 -0.97 -21.96 8.84
C LYS A 258 -1.65 -22.91 7.87
N ASP A 259 -2.22 -22.38 6.81
CA ASP A 259 -3.02 -23.14 5.85
C ASP A 259 -2.79 -22.56 4.44
N THR A 260 -2.55 -23.43 3.47
CA THR A 260 -2.43 -23.07 2.05
C THR A 260 -3.35 -23.99 1.27
N LYS A 261 -4.15 -23.41 0.38
CA LYS A 261 -5.14 -24.14 -0.40
C LYS A 261 -5.05 -23.73 -1.86
N GLU A 262 -4.68 -24.69 -2.69
CA GLU A 262 -4.73 -24.56 -4.14
C GLU A 262 -6.14 -24.95 -4.61
N ILE A 263 -6.79 -24.03 -5.32
CA ILE A 263 -8.14 -24.18 -5.82
C ILE A 263 -8.06 -24.07 -7.35
N THR A 264 -8.29 -25.20 -8.02
CA THR A 264 -8.23 -25.31 -9.49
C THR A 264 -9.60 -25.21 -10.15
N GLU A 265 -10.67 -25.09 -9.36
CA GLU A 265 -12.02 -24.84 -9.85
C GLU A 265 -12.32 -23.34 -9.85
N PRO A 266 -13.14 -22.83 -10.78
CA PRO A 266 -13.43 -21.42 -10.85
C PRO A 266 -14.08 -20.85 -9.59
N ILE A 267 -13.61 -19.71 -9.11
CA ILE A 267 -14.16 -19.03 -7.93
C ILE A 267 -14.75 -17.65 -8.26
N GLN A 268 -15.90 -17.34 -7.66
CA GLN A 268 -16.63 -16.08 -7.81
C GLN A 268 -16.04 -14.95 -6.99
N TRP A 269 -15.44 -15.25 -5.84
CA TRP A 269 -14.78 -14.27 -4.99
C TRP A 269 -13.99 -14.95 -3.88
N PHE A 270 -13.06 -14.22 -3.30
CA PHE A 270 -12.42 -14.54 -2.03
C PHE A 270 -12.41 -13.31 -1.12
N ALA A 271 -12.35 -13.55 0.19
CA ALA A 271 -12.44 -12.52 1.21
C ALA A 271 -11.40 -12.72 2.30
N PHE A 272 -10.66 -11.66 2.58
CA PHE A 272 -9.78 -11.52 3.73
C PHE A 272 -10.58 -10.88 4.85
N LYS A 273 -11.20 -11.74 5.67
CA LYS A 273 -12.11 -11.32 6.73
C LYS A 273 -11.37 -11.20 8.07
N ASP A 274 -11.60 -10.06 8.71
CA ASP A 274 -11.37 -9.78 10.13
C ASP A 274 -12.63 -10.09 10.96
N GLN A 275 -12.67 -9.85 12.27
CA GLN A 275 -13.87 -10.03 13.07
C GLN A 275 -15.06 -9.22 12.54
N PHE A 276 -14.89 -7.90 12.37
CA PHE A 276 -15.97 -6.97 12.01
C PHE A 276 -15.82 -6.34 10.63
N PHE A 277 -14.66 -6.46 10.00
CA PHE A 277 -14.37 -5.87 8.69
C PHE A 277 -13.86 -6.93 7.71
N THR A 278 -13.88 -6.61 6.42
CA THR A 278 -13.39 -7.53 5.38
C THR A 278 -12.94 -6.78 4.14
N SER A 279 -11.92 -7.33 3.49
CA SER A 279 -11.56 -7.02 2.10
C SER A 279 -12.07 -8.17 1.23
N VAL A 280 -12.91 -7.92 0.23
CA VAL A 280 -13.41 -8.95 -0.70
C VAL A 280 -12.99 -8.59 -2.12
N VAL A 281 -12.48 -9.57 -2.85
CA VAL A 281 -12.11 -9.44 -4.27
C VAL A 281 -13.10 -10.22 -5.11
N ILE A 282 -13.80 -9.53 -5.99
CA ILE A 282 -14.85 -10.07 -6.86
C ILE A 282 -14.46 -9.76 -8.31
N PRO A 283 -13.95 -10.72 -9.09
CA PRO A 283 -13.65 -10.48 -10.49
C PRO A 283 -14.94 -10.41 -11.33
N ASP A 284 -14.92 -9.68 -12.44
CA ASP A 284 -16.05 -9.60 -13.36
C ASP A 284 -16.28 -10.95 -14.09
N LYS A 285 -15.21 -11.71 -14.31
CA LYS A 285 -15.23 -13.12 -14.73
C LYS A 285 -14.61 -13.97 -13.63
N PRO A 286 -15.17 -15.15 -13.28
CA PRO A 286 -14.60 -16.02 -12.25
C PRO A 286 -13.11 -16.27 -12.48
N PHE A 287 -12.31 -16.25 -11.40
CA PHE A 287 -10.91 -16.68 -11.48
C PHE A 287 -10.86 -18.13 -11.92
N GLU A 288 -9.93 -18.51 -12.80
CA GLU A 288 -9.77 -19.89 -13.25
C GLU A 288 -9.23 -20.77 -12.12
N SER A 289 -8.21 -20.25 -11.43
CA SER A 289 -7.60 -20.90 -10.26
C SER A 289 -7.08 -19.84 -9.29
N VAL A 290 -7.00 -20.21 -8.01
CA VAL A 290 -6.44 -19.36 -6.95
C VAL A 290 -5.70 -20.22 -5.92
N ILE A 291 -4.53 -19.75 -5.49
CA ILE A 291 -3.83 -20.27 -4.32
C ILE A 291 -4.05 -19.28 -3.17
N LEU A 292 -4.76 -19.72 -2.13
CA LEU A 292 -5.01 -18.94 -0.93
C LEU A 292 -4.10 -19.41 0.19
N SER A 293 -3.44 -18.48 0.89
CA SER A 293 -2.58 -18.77 2.03
C SER A 293 -2.96 -17.90 3.23
N SER A 294 -3.01 -18.52 4.41
CA SER A 294 -3.23 -17.85 5.69
C SER A 294 -2.14 -18.27 6.67
N THR A 295 -1.35 -17.31 7.15
CA THR A 295 -0.28 -17.54 8.13
C THR A 295 -0.57 -16.73 9.39
N PRO A 296 -0.84 -17.37 10.54
CA PRO A 296 -0.90 -16.68 11.83
C PRO A 296 0.42 -15.96 12.14
N LEU A 297 0.34 -14.71 12.60
CA LEU A 297 1.50 -13.91 12.98
C LEU A 297 1.58 -13.76 14.50
N VAL A 298 2.80 -13.77 15.02
CA VAL A 298 3.13 -13.35 16.38
C VAL A 298 3.61 -11.90 16.30
N SER A 299 2.68 -10.96 16.48
CA SER A 299 2.89 -9.51 16.37
C SER A 299 1.87 -8.79 17.24
N GLU A 300 2.22 -7.62 17.76
CA GLU A 300 1.30 -6.79 18.55
C GLU A 300 0.24 -6.11 17.67
N ASP A 301 0.62 -5.75 16.44
CA ASP A 301 -0.20 -4.98 15.50
C ASP A 301 -0.90 -5.83 14.45
N TYR A 302 -0.40 -7.04 14.16
CA TYR A 302 -0.91 -7.88 13.08
C TYR A 302 -1.27 -9.29 13.56
N LEU A 303 -2.44 -9.77 13.13
CA LEU A 303 -2.96 -11.07 13.51
C LEU A 303 -2.51 -12.17 12.56
N LYS A 304 -2.61 -11.92 11.24
CA LYS A 304 -2.39 -12.92 10.19
C LYS A 304 -1.86 -12.27 8.93
N ASP A 305 -1.09 -13.00 8.16
CA ASP A 305 -0.71 -12.67 6.79
C ASP A 305 -1.56 -13.52 5.84
N TYR A 306 -2.36 -12.85 5.00
CA TYR A 306 -3.20 -13.47 3.99
C TYR A 306 -2.64 -13.18 2.61
N LYS A 307 -2.58 -14.21 1.75
CA LYS A 307 -2.13 -14.11 0.37
C LYS A 307 -3.07 -14.83 -0.58
N ALA A 308 -3.20 -14.28 -1.78
CA ALA A 308 -3.93 -14.85 -2.89
C ALA A 308 -3.08 -14.70 -4.16
N ASP A 309 -2.73 -15.82 -4.78
CA ASP A 309 -2.21 -15.84 -6.15
C ASP A 309 -3.34 -16.31 -7.04
N ALA A 310 -3.86 -15.42 -7.89
CA ALA A 310 -5.08 -15.63 -8.65
C ALA A 310 -4.83 -15.50 -10.16
N TRP A 311 -5.37 -16.43 -10.94
CA TRP A 311 -5.34 -16.38 -12.40
C TRP A 311 -6.68 -15.89 -12.91
N ALA A 312 -6.67 -14.66 -13.42
CA ALA A 312 -7.86 -13.98 -13.89
C ALA A 312 -7.93 -14.00 -15.42
N PRO A 313 -9.03 -14.50 -16.02
CA PRO A 313 -9.14 -14.62 -17.47
C PRO A 313 -9.30 -13.25 -18.13
N ILE A 314 -8.53 -13.04 -19.19
CA ILE A 314 -8.51 -11.78 -19.94
C ILE A 314 -9.72 -11.66 -20.87
N VAL A 315 -10.23 -10.44 -21.01
CA VAL A 315 -11.18 -10.06 -22.06
C VAL A 315 -10.45 -9.22 -23.10
N SER A 316 -10.28 -9.79 -24.29
CA SER A 316 -9.60 -9.15 -25.41
C SER A 316 -10.59 -8.36 -26.28
N ASP A 317 -10.24 -7.12 -26.60
CA ASP A 317 -10.89 -6.28 -27.61
C ASP A 317 -9.90 -6.08 -28.78
N PRO A 318 -10.02 -6.85 -29.86
CA PRO A 318 -9.11 -6.76 -31.00
C PRO A 318 -9.19 -5.42 -31.75
N GLU A 319 -10.35 -4.75 -31.74
CA GLU A 319 -10.53 -3.46 -32.43
C GLU A 319 -9.73 -2.35 -31.76
N LYS A 320 -9.64 -2.40 -30.42
CA LYS A 320 -8.86 -1.45 -29.60
C LYS A 320 -7.44 -1.92 -29.32
N ASN A 321 -7.08 -3.14 -29.74
CA ASN A 321 -5.81 -3.77 -29.38
C ASN A 321 -5.59 -3.75 -27.85
N GLU A 322 -6.64 -4.11 -27.11
CA GLU A 322 -6.73 -3.97 -25.66
C GLU A 322 -7.08 -5.31 -24.99
N HIS A 323 -6.44 -5.58 -23.87
CA HIS A 323 -6.72 -6.71 -22.99
C HIS A 323 -7.13 -6.17 -21.62
N THR A 324 -8.28 -6.64 -21.12
CA THR A 324 -8.84 -6.13 -19.86
C THR A 324 -9.14 -7.25 -18.88
N VAL A 325 -8.95 -6.94 -17.60
CA VAL A 325 -9.51 -7.73 -16.50
C VAL A 325 -10.10 -6.79 -15.48
N GLY A 326 -11.36 -7.02 -15.12
CA GLY A 326 -12.08 -6.19 -14.18
C GLY A 326 -12.34 -6.89 -12.84
N PHE A 327 -12.26 -6.09 -11.78
CA PHE A 327 -12.53 -6.48 -10.40
C PHE A 327 -13.43 -5.47 -9.72
N ARG A 328 -14.07 -5.93 -8.66
CA ARG A 328 -14.70 -5.12 -7.63
C ARG A 328 -14.09 -5.49 -6.29
N PHE A 329 -13.59 -4.48 -5.58
CA PHE A 329 -13.05 -4.62 -4.23
C PHE A 329 -14.07 -4.07 -3.24
N TYR A 330 -14.53 -4.91 -2.31
CA TYR A 330 -15.28 -4.44 -1.16
C TYR A 330 -14.33 -4.22 0.00
N PHE A 331 -14.27 -2.98 0.50
CA PHE A 331 -13.54 -2.64 1.71
C PHE A 331 -14.52 -2.08 2.74
N GLY A 332 -14.94 -2.90 3.71
CA GLY A 332 -16.00 -2.44 4.59
C GLY A 332 -16.35 -3.38 5.74
N PRO A 333 -17.40 -3.04 6.50
CA PRO A 333 -17.86 -3.83 7.62
C PRO A 333 -18.53 -5.14 7.16
N VAL A 334 -18.59 -6.12 8.05
CA VAL A 334 -19.33 -7.38 7.82
C VAL A 334 -20.81 -7.18 8.20
N HIS A 335 -21.47 -6.22 7.55
CA HIS A 335 -22.89 -5.94 7.74
C HIS A 335 -23.73 -6.79 6.77
N TYR A 336 -24.60 -7.64 7.31
CA TYR A 336 -25.42 -8.56 6.51
C TYR A 336 -26.26 -7.82 5.45
N THR A 337 -26.92 -6.72 5.83
CA THR A 337 -27.78 -5.94 4.93
C THR A 337 -26.99 -5.32 3.78
N THR A 338 -25.83 -4.73 4.07
CA THR A 338 -24.91 -4.15 3.08
C THR A 338 -24.40 -5.21 2.12
N LEU A 339 -23.86 -6.33 2.63
CA LEU A 339 -23.32 -7.40 1.79
C LEU A 339 -24.40 -8.08 0.94
N LYS A 340 -25.60 -8.29 1.48
CA LYS A 340 -26.73 -8.87 0.73
C LYS A 340 -27.19 -7.97 -0.41
N ALA A 341 -27.08 -6.65 -0.27
CA ALA A 341 -27.40 -5.73 -1.36
C ALA A 341 -26.44 -5.91 -2.55
N TYR A 342 -25.14 -6.11 -2.29
CA TYR A 342 -24.15 -6.38 -3.32
C TYR A 342 -24.25 -7.79 -3.92
N ASP A 343 -24.64 -8.80 -3.13
CA ASP A 343 -24.78 -10.20 -3.58
C ASP A 343 -25.75 -10.35 -4.76
N LYS A 344 -26.69 -9.42 -4.94
CA LYS A 344 -27.61 -9.41 -6.10
C LYS A 344 -26.92 -9.19 -7.45
N GLY A 345 -25.67 -8.73 -7.46
CA GLY A 345 -24.89 -8.44 -8.66
C GLY A 345 -23.55 -9.18 -8.74
N VAL A 346 -23.39 -10.27 -8.00
CA VAL A 346 -22.14 -11.06 -7.89
C VAL A 346 -22.35 -12.51 -8.28
#